data_AF-A0A165TYY5-F1
#
_entry.id   AF-A0A165TYY5-F1
#
_cell.length_a   1.000
_cell.length_b   1.000
_cell.length_c   1.000
_cell.angle_alpha   90.00
_cell.angle_beta   90.00
_cell.angle_gamma   90.00
#
_symmetry.space_group_name_H-M   'P 1'
#
loop_
_entity.id
_entity.type
_entity.pdbx_description
1 polymer ?
#
loop_
_entity_poly.entity_id
_entity_poly.type
_entity_poly.pdbx_seq_one_letter_code
_entity_poly.pdbx_strand_id
1 'polypeptide(L)'
;MEGNVDNLLEELQQRWQQLFTALARGEDVAPSARLRAEGMMEAAVLVGAADPVALDALLETTSQATRGSSLADELGADWRSFYPFPQLPLYMGRAPVVPSTSD
;
A
#
# COMPACT_ATOMS: atom_id res chain seq x y z
N MET A 1 -27.07 -2.13 -3.47
CA MET A 1 -25.92 -1.54 -2.74
C MET A 1 -24.68 -2.40 -2.89
N GLU A 2 -24.79 -3.73 -2.88
CA GLU A 2 -23.68 -4.68 -3.06
C GLU A 2 -22.79 -4.35 -4.27
N GLY A 3 -23.35 -4.14 -5.46
CA GLY A 3 -22.54 -3.83 -6.65
C GLY A 3 -21.70 -2.53 -6.59
N ASN A 4 -22.02 -1.56 -5.73
CA ASN A 4 -21.18 -0.36 -5.55
C ASN A 4 -20.05 -0.59 -4.54
N VAL A 5 -20.27 -1.49 -3.58
CA VAL A 5 -19.27 -1.89 -2.58
C VAL A 5 -18.18 -2.72 -3.25
N ASP A 6 -18.56 -3.67 -4.10
CA ASP A 6 -17.60 -4.49 -4.84
C ASP A 6 -16.73 -3.63 -5.76
N ASN A 7 -17.34 -2.68 -6.49
CA ASN A 7 -16.62 -1.71 -7.32
C ASN A 7 -15.62 -0.86 -6.52
N LEU A 8 -15.92 -0.51 -5.27
CA LEU A 8 -15.01 0.27 -4.42
C LEU A 8 -13.76 -0.55 -4.04
N LEU A 9 -13.95 -1.81 -3.64
CA LEU A 9 -12.85 -2.69 -3.25
C LEU A 9 -11.98 -3.08 -4.45
N GLU A 10 -12.59 -3.33 -5.60
CA GLU A 10 -11.87 -3.58 -6.86
C GLU A 10 -11.01 -2.38 -7.28
N GLU A 11 -11.58 -1.17 -7.27
CA GLU A 11 -10.85 0.05 -7.60
C GLU A 11 -9.71 0.31 -6.61
N LEU A 12 -9.95 0.06 -5.31
CA LEU A 12 -8.91 0.18 -4.28
C LEU A 12 -7.76 -0.80 -4.53
N GLN A 13 -8.08 -2.05 -4.83
CA GLN A 13 -7.09 -3.06 -5.16
C GLN A 13 -6.30 -2.70 -6.43
N GLN A 14 -6.95 -2.22 -7.48
CA GLN A 14 -6.28 -1.80 -8.71
C GLN A 14 -5.32 -0.63 -8.45
N ARG A 15 -5.69 0.31 -7.59
CA ARG A 15 -4.81 1.43 -7.18
C ARG A 15 -3.60 0.93 -6.41
N TRP A 16 -3.79 0.03 -5.45
CA TRP A 16 -2.65 -0.58 -4.74
C TRP A 16 -1.70 -1.30 -5.69
N GLN A 17 -2.23 -2.05 -6.66
CA GLN A 17 -1.40 -2.70 -7.67
C GLN A 17 -0.56 -1.70 -8.46
N GLN A 18 -1.13 -0.56 -8.87
CA GLN A 18 -0.40 0.50 -9.55
C GLN A 18 0.71 1.08 -8.68
N LEU A 19 0.40 1.39 -7.41
CA LEU A 19 1.35 1.95 -6.44
C LEU A 19 2.52 0.98 -6.20
N PHE A 20 2.22 -0.29 -5.92
CA PHE A 20 3.25 -1.29 -5.66
C PHE A 20 4.06 -1.64 -6.90
N THR A 21 3.45 -1.63 -8.09
CA THR A 21 4.18 -1.83 -9.36
C THR A 21 5.16 -0.68 -9.60
N ALA A 22 4.77 0.56 -9.35
CA ALA A 22 5.66 1.72 -9.46
C ALA A 22 6.84 1.59 -8.47
N LEU A 23 6.56 1.27 -7.20
CA LEU A 23 7.60 1.08 -6.19
C LEU A 23 8.55 -0.08 -6.53
N ALA A 24 8.03 -1.20 -7.04
CA ALA A 24 8.85 -2.33 -7.48
C ALA A 24 9.80 -1.98 -8.64
N ARG A 25 9.44 -0.97 -9.46
CA ARG A 25 10.28 -0.43 -10.53
C ARG A 25 11.26 0.65 -10.05
N GLY A 26 11.20 1.03 -8.77
CA GLY A 26 11.97 2.16 -8.24
C GLY A 26 11.47 3.51 -8.75
N GLU A 27 10.17 3.62 -9.06
CA GLU A 27 9.51 4.86 -9.50
C GLU A 27 8.84 5.58 -8.32
N ASP A 28 8.90 6.92 -8.33
CA ASP A 28 8.29 7.76 -7.29
C ASP A 28 6.77 7.64 -7.33
N VAL A 29 6.20 7.34 -6.16
CA VAL A 29 4.76 7.42 -5.96
C VAL A 29 4.39 8.83 -5.57
N ALA A 30 3.59 9.49 -6.40
CA ALA A 30 3.08 10.82 -6.10
C ALA A 30 2.26 10.80 -4.79
N PRO A 31 2.47 11.78 -3.87
CA PRO A 31 1.74 11.83 -2.60
C PRO A 31 0.22 11.79 -2.77
N SER A 32 -0.31 12.40 -3.83
CA SER A 32 -1.75 12.41 -4.10
C SER A 32 -2.31 11.03 -4.46
N ALA A 33 -1.51 10.15 -5.07
CA ALA A 33 -1.92 8.79 -5.39
C ALA A 33 -2.06 7.96 -4.10
N ARG A 34 -1.08 8.08 -3.19
CA ARG A 34 -1.14 7.50 -1.85
C ARG A 34 -2.36 7.98 -1.07
N LEU A 35 -2.52 9.30 -0.94
CA LEU A 35 -3.61 9.89 -0.16
C LEU A 35 -5.00 9.51 -0.67
N ARG A 36 -5.19 9.34 -1.99
CA ARG A 36 -6.47 8.84 -2.53
C ARG A 36 -6.74 7.40 -2.11
N ALA A 37 -5.73 6.52 -2.18
CA ALA A 37 -5.90 5.14 -1.76
C ALA A 37 -6.20 5.04 -0.25
N GLU A 38 -5.50 5.82 0.58
CA GLU A 38 -5.76 5.90 2.02
C GLU A 38 -7.19 6.39 2.32
N GLY A 39 -7.64 7.46 1.65
CA GLY A 39 -9.01 7.96 1.81
C GLY A 39 -10.07 6.96 1.33
N MET A 40 -9.78 6.16 0.31
CA MET A 40 -10.66 5.07 -0.13
C MET A 40 -10.73 3.93 0.87
N MET A 41 -9.63 3.62 1.58
CA MET A 41 -9.66 2.67 2.69
C MET A 41 -10.59 3.15 3.81
N GLU A 42 -10.48 4.41 4.21
CA GLU A 42 -11.39 5.00 5.20
C GLU A 42 -12.84 4.96 4.71
N ALA A 43 -13.08 5.32 3.45
CA ALA A 43 -14.41 5.27 2.86
C ALA A 43 -15.00 3.85 2.87
N ALA A 44 -14.21 2.83 2.53
CA ALA A 44 -14.63 1.43 2.56
C ALA A 44 -15.07 1.00 3.96
N VAL A 45 -14.36 1.44 5.01
CA VAL A 45 -14.76 1.19 6.40
C VAL A 45 -16.04 1.95 6.75
N LEU A 46 -16.13 3.23 6.39
CA LEU A 46 -17.29 4.07 6.72
C LEU A 46 -18.60 3.58 6.09
N VAL A 47 -18.54 3.00 4.89
CA VAL A 47 -19.73 2.46 4.20
C VAL A 47 -20.00 0.99 4.53
N GLY A 48 -19.18 0.38 5.39
CA GLY A 48 -19.32 -1.03 5.79
C GLY A 48 -18.92 -2.04 4.71
N ALA A 49 -18.11 -1.63 3.73
CA ALA A 49 -17.59 -2.50 2.67
C ALA A 49 -16.57 -3.51 3.20
N ALA A 50 -15.74 -3.10 4.15
CA ALA A 50 -14.74 -3.92 4.81
C ALA A 50 -14.40 -3.33 6.17
N ASP A 51 -13.90 -4.15 7.10
CA ASP A 51 -13.23 -3.64 8.30
C ASP A 51 -11.73 -3.40 8.04
N PRO A 52 -11.02 -2.67 8.91
CA PRO A 52 -9.59 -2.41 8.74
C PRO A 52 -8.73 -3.68 8.63
N VAL A 53 -9.08 -4.76 9.32
CA VAL A 53 -8.31 -6.02 9.33
C VAL A 53 -8.44 -6.71 7.97
N ALA A 54 -9.64 -6.74 7.41
CA ALA A 54 -9.91 -7.27 6.07
C ALA A 54 -9.17 -6.46 4.99
N LEU A 55 -9.13 -5.14 5.11
CA LEU A 55 -8.37 -4.28 4.19
C LEU A 55 -6.86 -4.50 4.31
N ASP A 56 -6.32 -4.68 5.52
CA ASP A 56 -4.91 -4.98 5.72
C ASP A 56 -4.52 -6.33 5.11
N ALA A 57 -5.36 -7.36 5.26
CA ALA A 57 -5.14 -8.66 4.63
C ALA A 57 -5.20 -8.59 3.08
N LEU A 58 -6.11 -7.79 2.54
CA LEU A 58 -6.21 -7.56 1.09
C LEU A 58 -5.00 -6.77 0.56
N LEU A 59 -4.55 -5.77 1.32
CA LEU A 59 -3.35 -4.99 1.02
C LEU A 59 -2.11 -5.88 0.98
N GLU A 60 -1.94 -6.74 2.00
CA GLU A 60 -0.84 -7.71 2.11
C GLU A 60 -0.82 -8.65 0.90
N THR A 61 -1.98 -9.24 0.57
CA THR A 61 -2.14 -10.11 -0.60
C THR A 61 -1.77 -9.37 -1.89
N THR A 62 -2.18 -8.11 -2.02
CA THR A 62 -1.92 -7.29 -3.20
C THR A 62 -0.45 -6.89 -3.32
N SER A 63 0.20 -6.55 -2.21
CA SER A 63 1.65 -6.29 -2.16
C SER A 63 2.44 -7.53 -2.54
N GLN A 64 2.15 -8.68 -1.90
CA GLN A 64 2.80 -9.96 -2.19
C GLN A 64 2.67 -10.36 -3.66
N ALA A 65 1.48 -10.21 -4.25
CA ALA A 65 1.23 -10.56 -5.64
C ALA A 65 1.99 -9.66 -6.65
N THR A 66 2.26 -8.40 -6.28
CA THR A 66 2.85 -7.42 -7.20
C THR A 66 4.37 -7.29 -7.04
N ARG A 67 4.88 -7.46 -5.82
CA ARG A 67 6.30 -7.28 -5.47
C ARG A 67 7.04 -8.59 -5.27
N GLY A 68 6.32 -9.69 -5.00
CA GLY A 68 6.89 -11.00 -4.70
C GLY A 68 7.28 -11.19 -3.22
N SER A 69 7.13 -10.16 -2.39
CA SER A 69 7.39 -10.15 -0.94
C SER A 69 6.25 -9.49 -0.19
N SER A 70 6.05 -9.93 1.06
CA SER A 70 5.02 -9.39 1.93
C SER A 70 5.52 -8.10 2.56
N LEU A 71 4.61 -7.21 2.95
CA LEU A 71 4.93 -6.04 3.75
C LEU A 71 5.57 -6.48 5.07
N ALA A 72 5.12 -7.58 5.66
CA ALA A 72 5.73 -8.17 6.84
C ALA A 72 7.18 -8.62 6.62
N ASP A 73 7.52 -9.18 5.45
CA ASP A 73 8.90 -9.57 5.12
C ASP A 73 9.83 -8.36 4.98
N GLU A 74 9.30 -7.24 4.48
CA GLU A 74 10.10 -6.05 4.21
C GLU A 74 10.21 -5.08 5.39
N LEU A 75 9.14 -4.95 6.17
CA LEU A 75 9.00 -3.96 7.24
C LEU A 75 8.99 -4.59 8.64
N GLY A 76 8.91 -5.91 8.71
CA GLY A 76 8.66 -6.66 9.93
C GLY A 76 7.17 -6.88 10.20
N ALA A 77 6.86 -7.91 10.99
CA ALA A 77 5.49 -8.32 11.30
C ALA A 77 4.65 -7.22 11.96
N ASP A 78 5.29 -6.32 12.73
CA ASP A 78 4.62 -5.23 13.45
C ASP A 78 4.56 -3.92 12.65
N TRP A 79 4.70 -3.96 11.33
CA TRP A 79 4.76 -2.76 10.49
C TRP A 79 3.57 -1.81 10.71
N ARG A 80 2.38 -2.35 11.06
CA ARG A 80 1.18 -1.56 11.35
C ARG A 80 1.31 -0.66 12.58
N SER A 81 2.26 -0.94 13.47
CA SER A 81 2.57 -0.06 14.60
C SER A 81 3.22 1.26 14.16
N PHE A 82 3.90 1.27 13.01
CA PHE A 82 4.55 2.47 12.46
C PHE A 82 3.68 3.19 11.43
N TYR A 83 2.79 2.45 10.77
CA TYR A 83 1.81 2.97 9.83
C TYR A 83 0.42 2.56 10.32
N PRO A 84 -0.22 3.34 11.21
CA PRO A 84 -1.57 3.03 11.69
C PRO A 84 -2.61 3.22 10.57
N PHE A 85 -3.72 2.49 10.61
CA PHE A 85 -4.79 2.64 9.63
C PHE A 85 -5.27 4.09 9.54
N PRO A 86 -5.48 4.65 8.33
CA PRO A 86 -5.42 4.03 6.99
C PRO A 86 -4.06 4.11 6.29
N GLN A 87 -2.99 4.52 6.98
CA GLN A 87 -1.73 4.89 6.34
C GLN A 87 -1.09 3.71 5.61
N LEU A 88 -0.62 3.96 4.38
CA LEU A 88 0.09 3.00 3.55
C LEU A 88 1.60 3.15 3.73
N PRO A 89 2.35 2.04 3.90
CA PRO A 89 3.79 2.07 4.01
C PRO A 89 4.46 2.18 2.63
N LEU A 90 4.17 3.26 1.89
CA LEU A 90 4.78 3.51 0.58
C LEU A 90 6.10 4.27 0.75
N TYR A 91 7.17 3.54 1.06
CA TYR A 91 8.52 4.08 1.09
C TYR A 91 9.23 3.79 -0.24
N MET A 92 9.93 4.80 -0.72
CA MET A 92 10.92 4.65 -1.76
C MET A 92 12.12 3.89 -1.20
N GLY A 93 12.63 2.89 -1.95
CA GLY A 93 13.92 2.29 -1.64
C GLY A 93 15.00 3.38 -1.56
N ARG A 94 15.93 3.27 -0.59
CA ARG A 94 17.01 4.25 -0.48
C ARG A 94 17.79 4.28 -1.79
N ALA A 95 17.92 5.47 -2.39
CA ALA A 95 18.83 5.67 -3.50
C ALA A 95 20.25 5.20 -3.09
N PRO A 96 20.98 4.47 -3.96
CA PRO A 96 22.33 4.02 -3.65
C PRO A 96 23.21 5.25 -3.41
N VAL A 97 23.65 5.40 -2.16
CA VAL A 97 24.63 6.44 -1.80
C VAL A 97 26.00 5.86 -2.13
N VAL A 98 26.59 6.31 -3.24
CA VAL A 98 27.99 6.03 -3.52
C VAL A 98 28.83 6.97 -2.65
N PRO A 99 29.69 6.46 -1.74
CA PRO A 99 30.58 7.33 -0.97
C PRO A 99 31.52 8.07 -1.93
N SER A 100 31.53 9.39 -1.87
CA SER A 100 32.38 10.25 -2.70
C SER A 100 33.81 10.38 -2.18
N THR A 101 34.15 9.69 -1.10
CA THR A 101 35.50 9.57 -0.55
C THR A 101 36.01 8.15 -0.75
N SER A 102 37.05 7.99 -1.57
CA SER A 102 37.96 6.84 -1.43
C SER A 102 38.80 7.06 -0.17
N ASP A 103 38.97 6.01 0.62
CA ASP A 103 39.93 5.96 1.74
C ASP A 103 41.38 6.03 1.22
#